data_AF-A0A0T6BBX4-F1
#
_entry.id   AF-A0A0T6BBX4-F1
#
_cell.length_a   1.000
_cell.length_b   1.000
_cell.length_c   1.000
_cell.angle_alpha   90.00
_cell.angle_beta   90.00
_cell.angle_gamma   90.00
#
_symmetry.space_group_name_H-M   'P 1'
#
loop_
_entity.id
_entity.type
_entity.pdbx_description
1 polymer ?
#
loop_
_entity_poly.entity_id
_entity_poly.type
_entity_poly.pdbx_seq_one_letter_code
_entity_poly.pdbx_strand_id
1 'polypeptide(L)'
;AFAELGTVVPRSGAEYAYFIDSFGPLHKFWGNLPAFIASWIYVVVLRPAEVAVIVLTFAEYFCQPILDVLCIKDLVLGDHVKKLVAMLALGMITYINVSSVKLYVRIQNIFSSFKVVACLIVIFGGLYELAVGNTTNLSRGFEGTNFHPGSMALAFYSGLWAYDGW
;
A
#
# COMPACT_ATOMS: atom_id res chain seq x y z
N ALA A 1 3.15 -19.64 -9.09
CA ALA A 1 3.11 -20.26 -7.75
C ALA A 1 1.70 -20.20 -7.16
N PHE A 2 1.17 -19.02 -6.79
CA PHE A 2 -0.17 -18.93 -6.17
C PHE A 2 -1.32 -19.45 -7.04
N ALA A 3 -1.29 -19.22 -8.36
CA ALA A 3 -2.28 -19.77 -9.28
C ALA A 3 -2.30 -21.32 -9.27
N GLU A 4 -1.14 -21.95 -9.22
CA GLU A 4 -1.02 -23.41 -9.14
C GLU A 4 -1.53 -23.93 -7.79
N LEU A 5 -1.09 -23.34 -6.67
CA LEU A 5 -1.55 -23.70 -5.34
C LEU A 5 -3.07 -23.52 -5.17
N GLY A 6 -3.65 -22.45 -5.73
CA GLY A 6 -5.09 -22.24 -5.72
C GLY A 6 -5.88 -23.29 -6.50
N THR A 7 -5.27 -23.90 -7.52
CA THR A 7 -5.88 -25.01 -8.28
C THR A 7 -5.70 -26.37 -7.59
N VAL A 8 -4.59 -26.56 -6.87
CA VAL A 8 -4.28 -27.81 -6.14
C VAL A 8 -5.06 -27.89 -4.82
N VAL A 9 -5.18 -26.78 -4.10
CA VAL A 9 -5.89 -26.70 -2.81
C VAL A 9 -7.10 -25.77 -2.96
N PRO A 10 -8.25 -26.26 -3.46
CA PRO A 10 -9.44 -25.45 -3.73
C PRO A 10 -10.24 -25.20 -2.43
N ARG A 11 -9.60 -24.57 -1.45
CA ARG A 11 -10.20 -24.19 -0.16
C ARG A 11 -10.08 -22.68 0.05
N SER A 12 -11.10 -22.09 0.65
CA SER A 12 -11.07 -20.69 1.08
C SER A 12 -10.04 -20.49 2.19
N GLY A 13 -9.32 -19.37 2.15
CA GLY A 13 -8.33 -19.00 3.18
C GLY A 13 -6.91 -18.77 2.66
N ALA A 14 -6.67 -18.91 1.34
CA ALA A 14 -5.38 -18.60 0.70
C ALA A 14 -4.19 -19.25 1.41
N GLU A 15 -3.16 -18.49 1.80
CA GLU A 15 -1.95 -18.98 2.46
C GLU A 15 -2.22 -19.82 3.70
N TYR A 16 -3.22 -19.43 4.50
CA TYR A 16 -3.61 -20.18 5.69
C TYR A 16 -4.07 -21.59 5.31
N ALA A 17 -4.89 -21.72 4.27
CA ALA A 17 -5.35 -23.01 3.78
C ALA A 17 -4.18 -23.83 3.19
N TYR A 18 -3.26 -23.19 2.47
CA TYR A 18 -2.07 -23.85 1.92
C TYR A 18 -1.16 -24.39 3.02
N PHE A 19 -0.95 -23.63 4.10
CA PHE A 19 -0.15 -24.07 5.24
C PHE A 19 -0.81 -25.22 6.01
N ILE A 20 -2.13 -25.19 6.20
CA ILE A 20 -2.84 -26.32 6.81
C ILE A 20 -2.69 -27.57 5.96
N ASP A 21 -2.91 -27.47 4.65
CA ASP A 21 -2.88 -28.62 3.77
C ASP A 21 -1.46 -29.23 3.67
N SER A 22 -0.44 -28.36 3.67
CA SER A 22 0.97 -28.76 3.57
C SER A 22 1.54 -29.32 4.88
N PHE A 23 1.26 -28.67 6.02
CA PHE A 23 1.92 -28.97 7.30
C PHE A 23 1.02 -29.71 8.30
N GLY A 24 -0.30 -29.55 8.22
CA GLY A 24 -1.26 -30.20 9.12
C GLY A 24 -1.09 -31.73 9.21
N PRO A 25 -0.94 -32.46 8.08
CA PRO A 25 -0.76 -33.90 8.09
C PRO A 25 0.56 -34.38 8.74
N LEU A 26 1.58 -33.52 8.84
CA LEU A 26 2.90 -33.93 9.35
C LEU A 26 2.88 -34.21 10.84
N HIS A 27 2.04 -33.52 11.62
CA HIS A 27 1.99 -33.71 13.06
C HIS A 27 0.67 -33.22 13.67
N LYS A 28 0.04 -34.04 14.53
CA LYS A 28 -1.27 -33.77 15.16
C LYS A 28 -1.38 -32.40 15.86
N PHE A 29 -0.33 -31.98 16.56
CA PHE A 29 -0.29 -30.71 17.29
C PHE A 29 0.49 -29.61 16.56
N TRP A 30 1.77 -29.84 16.24
CA TRP A 30 2.65 -28.87 15.59
C TRP A 30 2.38 -28.62 14.09
N GLY A 31 1.65 -29.50 13.40
CA GLY A 31 1.40 -29.36 11.97
C GLY A 31 0.62 -28.10 11.59
N ASN A 32 -0.29 -27.65 12.47
CA ASN A 32 -1.07 -26.43 12.23
C ASN A 32 -0.36 -25.14 12.72
N LEU A 33 0.79 -25.26 13.39
CA LEU A 33 1.51 -24.11 13.94
C LEU A 33 1.94 -23.11 12.85
N PRO A 34 2.52 -23.53 11.70
CA PRO A 34 2.88 -22.59 10.64
C PRO A 34 1.68 -21.77 10.13
N ALA A 35 0.52 -22.41 9.98
CA ALA A 35 -0.71 -21.72 9.59
C ALA A 35 -1.17 -20.70 10.64
N PHE A 36 -1.08 -21.05 11.93
CA PHE A 36 -1.38 -20.12 13.03
C PHE A 36 -0.44 -18.92 13.05
N ILE A 37 0.88 -19.16 12.94
CA ILE A 37 1.90 -18.09 12.93
C ILE A 37 1.67 -17.16 11.73
N ALA A 38 1.39 -17.72 10.55
CA ALA A 38 1.07 -16.94 9.37
C ALA A 38 -0.13 -16.02 9.64
N SER A 39 -1.27 -16.57 10.09
CA SER A 39 -2.46 -15.77 10.42
C SER A 39 -2.19 -14.70 11.48
N TRP A 40 -1.39 -15.01 12.50
CA TRP A 40 -0.99 -14.05 13.52
C TRP A 40 -0.21 -12.87 12.93
N ILE A 41 0.81 -13.15 12.11
CA ILE A 41 1.61 -12.11 11.44
C ILE A 41 0.72 -11.26 10.53
N TYR A 42 -0.14 -11.89 9.72
CA TYR A 42 -1.05 -11.16 8.84
C TYR A 42 -1.97 -10.21 9.62
N VAL A 43 -2.66 -10.71 10.65
CA VAL A 43 -3.67 -9.93 11.39
C VAL A 43 -3.06 -8.87 12.30
N VAL A 44 -1.96 -9.18 12.99
CA VAL A 44 -1.40 -8.31 14.03
C VAL A 44 -0.36 -7.34 13.47
N VAL A 45 0.39 -7.74 12.44
CA VAL A 45 1.51 -6.96 11.92
C VAL A 45 1.19 -6.39 10.54
N LEU A 46 0.85 -7.26 9.58
CA LEU A 46 0.77 -6.86 8.18
C LEU A 46 -0.42 -5.92 7.91
N ARG A 47 -1.65 -6.35 8.22
CA ARG A 47 -2.87 -5.57 7.92
C ARG A 47 -2.90 -4.19 8.60
N PRO A 48 -2.53 -4.05 9.90
CA PRO A 48 -2.51 -2.74 10.53
C PRO A 48 -1.43 -1.82 9.93
N ALA A 49 -0.24 -2.34 9.62
CA ALA A 49 0.83 -1.57 9.01
C ALA A 49 0.44 -1.08 7.60
N GLU A 50 -0.18 -1.95 6.79
CA GLU A 50 -0.68 -1.60 5.45
C GLU A 50 -1.64 -0.41 5.50
N VAL A 51 -2.66 -0.50 6.35
CA VAL A 51 -3.66 0.56 6.52
C VAL A 51 -3.01 1.84 7.05
N ALA A 52 -2.07 1.75 8.00
CA ALA A 52 -1.38 2.90 8.55
C ALA A 52 -0.59 3.65 7.47
N VAL A 53 0.17 2.95 6.62
CA VAL A 53 0.94 3.57 5.52
C VAL A 53 0.01 4.29 4.54
N ILE A 54 -1.11 3.67 4.15
CA ILE A 54 -2.06 4.25 3.21
C ILE A 54 -2.69 5.53 3.79
N VAL A 55 -3.16 5.48 5.04
CA VAL A 55 -3.85 6.61 5.66
C VAL A 55 -2.90 7.77 6.00
N LEU A 56 -1.65 7.46 6.39
CA LEU A 56 -0.61 8.49 6.54
C LEU A 56 -0.26 9.15 5.21
N THR A 57 -0.17 8.36 4.13
CA THR A 57 0.08 8.90 2.78
C THR A 57 -1.06 9.82 2.35
N PHE A 58 -2.31 9.42 2.60
CA PHE A 58 -3.48 10.28 2.36
C PHE A 58 -3.35 11.62 3.12
N ALA A 59 -3.01 11.57 4.42
CA ALA A 59 -2.88 12.77 5.23
C ALA A 59 -1.73 13.67 4.75
N GLU A 60 -0.60 13.10 4.31
CA GLU A 60 0.51 13.85 3.71
C GLU A 60 0.04 14.66 2.51
N TYR A 61 -0.57 14.00 1.51
CA TYR A 61 -1.04 14.66 0.30
C TYR A 61 -2.21 15.62 0.55
N PHE A 62 -3.07 15.35 1.53
CA PHE A 62 -4.18 16.22 1.88
C PHE A 62 -3.73 17.49 2.60
N CYS A 63 -2.80 17.36 3.56
CA CYS A 63 -2.34 18.48 4.37
C CYS A 63 -1.28 19.34 3.68
N GLN A 64 -0.42 18.76 2.84
CA GLN A 64 0.68 19.47 2.18
C GLN A 64 0.26 20.80 1.53
N PRO A 65 -0.74 20.88 0.65
CA PRO A 65 -1.12 22.15 0.01
C PRO A 65 -1.65 23.19 1.02
N ILE A 66 -2.31 22.75 2.10
CA ILE A 66 -2.86 23.64 3.13
C ILE A 66 -1.73 24.22 3.98
N LEU A 67 -0.79 23.37 4.39
CA LEU A 67 0.38 23.78 5.18
C LEU A 67 1.29 24.74 4.39
N ASP A 68 1.46 24.48 3.10
CA ASP A 68 2.23 25.33 2.19
C ASP A 68 1.59 26.73 2.04
N VAL A 69 0.27 26.80 1.83
CA VAL A 69 -0.47 28.07 1.74
C VAL A 69 -0.42 28.86 3.05
N LEU A 70 -0.50 28.18 4.19
CA LEU A 70 -0.39 28.80 5.51
C LEU A 70 1.05 29.13 5.93
N CYS A 71 2.04 28.79 5.10
CA CYS A 71 3.47 29.00 5.36
C CYS A 71 3.94 28.41 6.71
N ILE A 72 3.35 27.30 7.16
CA ILE A 72 3.73 26.64 8.41
C ILE A 72 5.01 25.84 8.15
N LYS A 73 6.14 26.36 8.63
CA LYS A 73 7.46 25.71 8.50
C LYS A 73 7.85 24.84 9.69
N ASP A 74 7.00 24.80 10.72
CA ASP A 74 7.23 23.96 11.89
C ASP A 74 6.93 22.50 11.54
N LEU A 75 8.02 21.72 11.40
CA LEU A 75 7.98 20.30 11.08
C LEU A 75 7.23 19.48 12.14
N VAL A 76 7.36 19.85 13.42
CA VAL A 76 6.74 19.12 14.53
C VAL A 76 5.23 19.34 14.50
N LEU A 77 4.81 20.60 14.36
CA LEU A 77 3.39 20.94 14.25
C LEU A 77 2.75 20.29 13.01
N GLY A 78 3.43 20.35 11.86
CA GLY A 78 2.97 19.72 10.63
C GLY A 78 2.75 18.20 10.78
N ASP A 79 3.70 17.50 11.39
CA ASP A 79 3.60 16.07 11.64
C ASP A 79 2.45 15.70 12.59
N HIS A 80 2.22 16.50 13.64
CA HIS A 80 1.07 16.30 14.54
C HIS A 80 -0.26 16.48 13.81
N VAL A 81 -0.38 17.50 12.95
CA VAL A 81 -1.58 17.75 12.15
C VAL A 81 -1.84 16.59 11.19
N LYS A 82 -0.82 16.14 10.45
CA LYS A 82 -0.94 15.00 9.53
C LYS A 82 -1.38 13.73 10.25
N LYS A 83 -0.78 13.42 11.41
CA LYS A 83 -1.19 12.25 12.23
C LYS A 83 -2.63 12.37 12.73
N LEU A 84 -3.06 13.56 13.14
CA LEU A 84 -4.45 13.79 13.57
C LEU A 84 -5.44 13.57 12.42
N VAL A 85 -5.14 14.13 11.24
CA VAL A 85 -5.95 13.95 10.03
C VAL A 85 -5.99 12.48 9.61
N ALA A 86 -4.86 11.77 9.68
CA ALA A 86 -4.80 10.34 9.43
C ALA A 86 -5.71 9.55 10.39
N MET A 87 -5.66 9.81 11.69
CA MET A 87 -6.53 9.15 12.67
C MET A 87 -8.01 9.43 12.43
N LEU A 88 -8.37 10.68 12.10
CA LEU A 88 -9.75 11.05 11.76
C LEU A 88 -10.25 10.37 10.49
N ALA A 89 -9.40 10.30 9.44
CA ALA A 89 -9.73 9.61 8.19
C ALA A 89 -9.92 8.11 8.42
N LEU A 90 -9.04 7.46 9.20
CA LEU A 90 -9.18 6.05 9.57
C LEU A 90 -10.48 5.80 10.35
N GLY A 91 -10.79 6.66 11.33
CA GLY A 91 -12.03 6.58 12.09
C GLY A 91 -13.27 6.74 11.22
N MET A 92 -13.27 7.69 10.28
CA MET A 92 -14.37 7.91 9.34
C MET A 92 -14.58 6.70 8.42
N ILE A 93 -13.51 6.15 7.82
CA ILE A 93 -13.61 4.98 6.94
C ILE A 93 -14.13 3.78 7.73
N THR A 94 -13.63 3.57 8.94
CA THR A 94 -14.08 2.48 9.83
C THR A 94 -15.56 2.64 10.16
N TYR A 95 -16.01 3.85 10.51
CA TYR A 95 -17.41 4.14 10.79
C TYR A 95 -18.32 3.86 9.58
N ILE A 96 -17.91 4.29 8.38
CA ILE A 96 -18.66 4.02 7.14
C ILE A 96 -18.75 2.51 6.89
N ASN A 97 -17.64 1.79 7.06
CA ASN A 97 -17.58 0.35 6.82
C ASN A 97 -18.49 -0.44 7.77
N VAL A 98 -18.49 -0.11 9.06
CA VAL A 98 -19.34 -0.74 10.08
C VAL A 98 -20.82 -0.35 9.91
N SER A 99 -21.11 0.87 9.43
CA SER A 99 -22.49 1.36 9.28
C SER A 99 -23.17 0.88 8.00
N SER A 100 -22.47 0.87 6.86
CA SER A 100 -23.03 0.43 5.58
C SER A 100 -21.97 0.00 4.58
N VAL A 101 -21.86 -1.32 4.39
CA VAL A 101 -20.99 -1.93 3.38
C VAL A 101 -21.38 -1.46 1.96
N LYS A 102 -22.67 -1.23 1.68
CA LYS A 102 -23.13 -0.73 0.37
C LYS A 102 -22.62 0.69 0.09
N LEU A 103 -22.64 1.56 1.10
CA LEU A 103 -22.10 2.91 0.98
C LEU A 103 -20.58 2.87 0.77
N TYR A 104 -19.88 2.05 1.55
CA TYR A 104 -18.44 1.84 1.40
C TYR A 104 -18.08 1.42 -0.04
N VAL A 105 -18.74 0.41 -0.60
CA VAL A 105 -18.48 -0.06 -1.97
C VAL A 105 -18.74 1.04 -3.01
N ARG A 106 -19.82 1.82 -2.86
CA ARG A 106 -20.11 2.93 -3.78
C ARG A 106 -19.01 4.00 -3.73
N ILE A 107 -18.55 4.37 -2.53
CA ILE A 107 -17.46 5.34 -2.34
C ILE A 107 -16.15 4.79 -2.93
N GLN A 108 -15.82 3.53 -2.65
CA GLN A 108 -14.62 2.87 -3.14
C GLN A 108 -14.55 2.86 -4.68
N ASN A 109 -15.68 2.59 -5.35
CA ASN A 109 -15.74 2.59 -6.82
C ASN A 109 -15.47 3.97 -7.43
N ILE A 110 -15.98 5.03 -6.79
CA ILE A 110 -15.74 6.42 -7.21
C ILE A 110 -14.25 6.75 -7.07
N PHE A 111 -13.65 6.48 -5.90
CA PHE A 111 -12.22 6.72 -5.69
C PHE A 111 -11.32 5.90 -6.61
N SER A 112 -11.71 4.66 -6.92
CA SER A 112 -10.99 3.82 -7.87
C SER A 112 -10.98 4.44 -9.27
N SER A 113 -12.10 5.05 -9.67
CA SER A 113 -12.20 5.79 -10.94
C SER A 113 -11.27 7.02 -10.94
N PHE A 114 -11.24 7.78 -9.85
CA PHE A 114 -10.33 8.93 -9.71
C PHE A 114 -8.86 8.54 -9.73
N LYS A 115 -8.49 7.40 -9.11
CA LYS A 115 -7.12 6.87 -9.17
C LYS A 115 -6.66 6.67 -10.61
N VAL A 116 -7.50 6.05 -11.44
CA VAL A 116 -7.19 5.81 -12.86
C VAL A 116 -7.04 7.14 -13.61
N VAL A 117 -7.95 8.09 -13.40
CA VAL A 117 -7.87 9.42 -14.04
C VAL A 117 -6.59 10.15 -13.65
N ALA A 118 -6.21 10.14 -12.37
CA ALA A 118 -4.98 10.76 -11.90
C ALA A 118 -3.72 10.14 -12.56
N CYS A 119 -3.68 8.81 -12.69
CA CYS A 119 -2.59 8.14 -13.42
C CYS A 119 -2.53 8.57 -14.88
N LEU A 120 -3.67 8.69 -15.57
CA LEU A 120 -3.70 9.17 -16.96
C LEU A 120 -3.18 10.60 -17.09
N ILE A 121 -3.53 11.50 -16.16
CA ILE A 121 -3.01 12.88 -16.15
C ILE A 121 -1.49 12.88 -16.04
N VAL A 122 -0.92 12.09 -15.13
CA VAL A 122 0.55 12.00 -14.96
C VAL A 122 1.21 11.44 -16.22
N ILE A 123 0.65 10.38 -16.81
CA ILE A 123 1.19 9.76 -18.03
C ILE A 123 1.18 10.76 -19.19
N PHE A 124 0.04 11.38 -19.48
CA PHE A 124 -0.08 12.32 -20.60
C PHE A 124 0.69 13.61 -20.37
N GLY A 125 0.74 14.12 -19.14
CA GLY A 125 1.58 15.26 -18.77
C GLY A 125 3.07 14.96 -19.01
N GLY A 126 3.53 13.77 -18.60
CA GLY A 126 4.90 13.33 -18.88
C GLY A 126 5.19 13.21 -20.38
N LEU A 127 4.28 12.62 -21.17
CA LEU A 127 4.43 12.52 -22.63
C LEU A 127 4.47 13.90 -23.30
N TYR A 128 3.67 14.85 -22.82
CA TYR A 128 3.67 16.22 -23.31
C TYR A 128 5.02 16.91 -23.06
N GLU A 129 5.55 16.83 -21.84
CA GLU A 129 6.87 17.40 -21.50
C GLU A 129 8.00 16.80 -22.35
N LEU A 130 7.94 15.49 -22.64
CA LEU A 130 8.86 14.83 -23.55
C LEU A 130 8.76 15.37 -24.99
N ALA A 131 7.53 15.59 -25.49
CA ALA A 131 7.30 16.09 -26.84
C ALA A 131 7.76 17.54 -27.04
N VAL A 132 7.66 18.37 -26.00
CA VAL A 132 8.18 19.76 -25.98
C VAL A 132 9.71 19.79 -25.85
N GLY A 133 10.35 18.67 -25.52
CA GLY A 133 11.79 18.55 -25.39
C GLY A 133 12.34 18.93 -24.02
N ASN A 134 11.50 18.97 -22.98
CA ASN A 134 11.93 19.23 -21.60
C ASN A 134 12.56 17.96 -20.96
N THR A 135 13.64 17.47 -21.55
CA THR A 135 14.27 16.19 -21.17
C THR A 135 15.47 16.35 -20.24
N THR A 136 15.66 17.53 -19.63
CA THR A 136 16.83 17.85 -18.78
C THR A 136 16.97 16.89 -17.59
N ASN A 137 15.86 16.36 -17.06
CA ASN A 137 15.91 15.40 -15.95
C ASN A 137 16.39 14.00 -16.39
N LEU A 138 16.26 13.65 -17.68
CA LEU A 138 16.67 12.35 -18.21
C LEU A 138 18.14 12.32 -18.64
N SER A 139 18.77 13.48 -18.86
CA SER A 139 20.15 13.55 -19.34
C SER A 139 21.19 13.06 -18.32
N ARG A 140 20.86 13.06 -17.02
CA ARG A 140 21.71 12.51 -15.95
C ARG A 140 21.88 10.99 -16.01
N GLY A 141 20.98 10.26 -16.69
CA GLY A 141 21.07 8.81 -16.85
C GLY A 141 21.26 8.07 -15.51
N PHE A 142 22.40 7.38 -15.36
CA PHE A 142 22.74 6.56 -14.20
C PHE A 142 23.76 7.23 -13.25
N GLU A 143 24.02 8.53 -13.40
CA GLU A 143 24.90 9.27 -12.50
C GLU A 143 24.41 9.19 -11.04
N GLY A 144 25.31 8.91 -10.10
CA GLY A 144 24.99 8.80 -8.67
C GLY A 144 24.30 7.48 -8.27
N THR A 145 24.29 6.46 -9.13
CA THR A 145 23.75 5.13 -8.80
C THR A 145 24.47 4.51 -7.61
N ASN A 146 23.70 4.00 -6.65
CA ASN A 146 24.22 3.32 -5.48
C ASN A 146 24.07 1.80 -5.64
N PHE A 147 25.21 1.10 -5.75
CA PHE A 147 25.26 -0.36 -5.88
C PHE A 147 25.41 -1.11 -4.55
N HIS A 148 25.26 -0.41 -3.41
CA HIS A 148 25.31 -1.05 -2.11
C HIS A 148 24.13 -2.03 -1.98
N PRO A 149 24.36 -3.31 -1.62
CA PRO A 149 23.32 -4.33 -1.57
C PRO A 149 22.10 -3.94 -0.72
N GLY A 150 22.34 -3.25 0.41
CA GLY A 150 21.25 -2.76 1.27
C GLY A 150 20.35 -1.71 0.60
N SER A 151 20.92 -0.78 -0.17
CA SER A 151 20.14 0.24 -0.90
C SER A 151 19.32 -0.39 -2.03
N MET A 152 19.90 -1.38 -2.71
CA MET A 152 19.21 -2.15 -3.74
C MET A 152 18.03 -2.95 -3.15
N ALA A 153 18.24 -3.60 -2.00
CA ALA A 153 17.16 -4.32 -1.30
C ALA A 153 16.01 -3.39 -0.88
N LEU A 154 16.31 -2.19 -0.35
CA LEU A 154 15.30 -1.19 0.00
C LEU A 154 14.52 -0.71 -1.23
N ALA A 155 15.19 -0.50 -2.37
CA ALA A 155 14.51 -0.15 -3.62
C ALA A 155 13.54 -1.27 -4.07
N PHE A 156 13.92 -2.54 -3.92
CA PHE A 156 13.01 -3.66 -4.18
C PHE A 156 11.82 -3.68 -3.22
N TYR A 157 12.01 -3.41 -1.92
CA TYR A 157 10.89 -3.32 -0.97
C TYR A 157 9.88 -2.23 -1.38
N SER A 158 10.37 -1.05 -1.76
CA SER A 158 9.50 0.03 -2.24
C SER A 158 8.80 -0.32 -3.56
N GLY A 159 9.50 -1.00 -4.47
CA GLY A 159 8.93 -1.48 -5.73
C GLY A 159 7.84 -2.53 -5.49
N LEU A 160 8.11 -3.55 -4.68
CA LEU A 160 7.16 -4.61 -4.35
C LEU A 160 5.91 -4.06 -3.65
N TRP A 161 6.06 -3.05 -2.78
CA TRP A 161 4.94 -2.36 -2.15
C TRP A 161 3.98 -1.74 -3.18
N ALA A 162 4.51 -1.14 -4.26
CA ALA A 162 3.68 -0.54 -5.30
C ALA A 162 2.86 -1.57 -6.10
N TYR A 163 3.27 -2.84 -6.08
CA TYR A 163 2.59 -3.95 -6.76
C TYR A 163 1.79 -4.84 -5.81
N ASP A 164 1.68 -4.48 -4.52
CA ASP A 164 0.95 -5.28 -3.54
C ASP A 164 -0.47 -5.67 -3.99
N GLY A 165 -0.90 -6.90 -3.64
CA GLY A 165 -2.21 -7.47 -3.99
C GLY A 165 -2.22 -8.49 -5.14
N TRP A 166 -1.08 -9.09 -5.48
CA TRP A 166 -0.92 -10.15 -6.49
C TRP A 166 -1.10 -11.58 -5.95
#